data_AF-A0A419K4K5-F1
#
_entry.id   AF-A0A419K4K5-F1
#
_cell.length_a   1.000
_cell.length_b   1.000
_cell.length_c   1.000
_cell.angle_alpha   90.00
_cell.angle_beta   90.00
_cell.angle_gamma   90.00
#
_symmetry.space_group_name_H-M   'P 1'
#
loop_
_entity.id
_entity.type
_entity.pdbx_description
1 polymer ?
#
loop_
_entity_poly.entity_id
_entity_poly.type
_entity_poly.pdbx_seq_one_letter_code
_entity_poly.pdbx_strand_id
1 'polypeptide(L)' 'MEISLKNIFNSNYVKLVEVKFMEKKAVITFELVDESKLEKNEKIADEILRWFREEVIFVPWTRNIIEVKIEEK' A
#
# COMPACT_ATOMS: atom_id res chain seq x y z
N MET A 1 7.00 -11.16 -6.29
CA MET A 1 6.75 -10.03 -5.37
C MET A 1 5.65 -10.45 -4.43
N GLU A 2 5.92 -10.39 -3.13
CA GLU A 2 4.95 -10.70 -2.06
C GLU A 2 4.55 -9.38 -1.40
N ILE A 3 3.25 -9.09 -1.30
CA ILE A 3 2.74 -7.87 -0.66
C ILE A 3 1.89 -8.25 0.54
N SER A 4 2.14 -7.60 1.67
CA SER A 4 1.34 -7.72 2.89
C SER A 4 0.86 -6.34 3.32
N LEU A 5 -0.45 -6.18 3.49
CA LEU A 5 -1.01 -5.00 4.13
C LEU A 5 -0.92 -5.15 5.64
N LYS A 6 -0.36 -4.13 6.31
CA LYS A 6 -0.41 -4.03 7.76
C LYS A 6 -1.07 -2.71 8.15
N ASN A 7 -2.03 -2.78 9.07
CA ASN A 7 -2.54 -1.59 9.72
C ASN A 7 -1.55 -1.19 10.81
N ILE A 8 -0.80 -0.12 10.59
CA ILE A 8 0.06 0.46 11.62
C ILE A 8 -0.24 1.96 11.64
N PHE A 9 -1.28 2.32 12.40
CA PHE A 9 -1.42 3.51 13.24
C PHE A 9 -2.90 3.75 13.53
N ASN A 10 -3.19 4.20 14.75
CA ASN A 10 -4.54 4.42 15.28
C ASN A 10 -5.16 5.75 14.77
N SER A 11 -5.03 6.01 13.46
CA SER A 11 -5.70 7.09 12.75
C SER A 11 -6.33 6.50 11.50
N ASN A 12 -7.62 6.76 11.28
CA ASN A 12 -8.51 6.04 10.38
C ASN A 12 -8.16 6.10 8.87
N TYR A 13 -6.98 6.62 8.50
CA TYR A 13 -6.60 7.01 7.14
C TYR A 13 -5.20 6.58 6.72
N VAL A 14 -4.43 5.91 7.58
CA VAL A 14 -3.05 5.52 7.25
C VAL A 14 -2.92 4.01 7.19
N LYS A 15 -2.50 3.46 6.05
CA LYS A 15 -2.20 2.03 5.89
C LYS A 15 -0.77 1.82 5.40
N LEU A 16 -0.13 0.78 5.94
CA LEU A 16 1.17 0.33 5.44
C LEU A 16 0.97 -0.79 4.43
N VAL A 17 1.65 -0.64 3.31
CA VAL A 17 1.84 -1.69 2.32
C VAL A 17 3.29 -2.13 2.41
N GLU A 18 3.52 -3.36 2.83
CA GLU A 18 4.84 -3.97 2.76
C GLU A 18 4.96 -4.72 1.43
N VAL A 19 5.96 -4.37 0.64
CA VAL A 19 6.27 -4.96 -0.66
C VAL A 19 7.63 -5.63 -0.60
N LYS A 20 7.68 -6.94 -0.81
CA LYS A 20 8.91 -7.73 -0.80
C LYS A 20 9.34 -8.11 -2.22
N PHE A 21 10.55 -7.70 -2.58
CA PHE A 21 11.22 -8.00 -3.84
C PHE A 21 12.54 -8.74 -3.58
N MET A 22 12.52 -10.07 -3.72
CA MET A 22 13.71 -10.91 -3.49
C MET A 22 14.31 -10.66 -2.08
N GLU A 23 15.52 -10.08 -2.02
CA GLU A 23 16.26 -9.73 -0.80
C GLU A 23 15.98 -8.31 -0.29
N LYS A 24 15.25 -7.49 -1.05
CA LYS A 24 14.87 -6.13 -0.64
C LYS A 24 13.40 -6.08 -0.21
N LYS A 25 13.13 -5.34 0.85
CA LYS A 25 11.78 -5.08 1.35
C LYS A 25 11.54 -3.59 1.27
N ALA A 26 10.56 -3.17 0.47
CA ALA A 26 10.06 -1.81 0.48
C ALA A 26 8.84 -1.74 1.40
N VAL A 27 8.84 -0.85 2.39
CA VAL A 27 7.68 -0.51 3.21
C VAL A 27 7.19 0.85 2.76
N ILE A 28 5.94 0.89 2.27
CA ILE A 28 5.35 2.09 1.69
C ILE A 28 4.13 2.46 2.52
N THR A 29 4.13 3.68 3.03
CA THR A 29 3.07 4.23 3.87
C THR A 29 2.16 5.08 3.01
N PHE A 30 0.88 4.72 2.99
CA PHE A 30 -0.14 5.43 2.23
C PHE A 30 -1.13 6.12 3.15
N GLU A 31 -1.47 7.36 2.81
CA GLU A 31 -2.71 7.97 3.24
C GLU A 31 -3.82 7.53 2.29
N LEU A 32 -4.87 6.91 2.81
CA LEU A 32 -6.03 6.52 2.03
C LEU A 32 -7.14 7.55 2.13
N VAL A 33 -7.90 7.73 1.05
CA VAL A 33 -9.12 8.54 1.04
C VAL A 33 -10.23 7.90 1.88
N ASP A 34 -11.20 8.69 2.33
CA ASP A 34 -12.32 8.23 3.17
C ASP A 34 -13.14 7.11 2.53
N GLU A 35 -13.32 7.17 1.21
CA GLU A 35 -14.08 6.19 0.42
C GLU A 35 -13.49 4.78 0.52
N SER A 36 -12.20 4.65 0.84
CA SER A 36 -11.54 3.36 1.04
C SER A 36 -12.12 2.56 2.21
N LYS A 37 -12.81 3.20 3.16
CA LYS A 37 -13.46 2.52 4.30
C LYS A 37 -14.62 1.61 3.88
N LEU A 38 -15.21 1.87 2.72
CA LEU A 38 -16.32 1.10 2.19
C LEU A 38 -15.85 -0.18 1.46
N GLU A 39 -14.55 -0.29 1.23
CA GLU A 39 -13.95 -1.34 0.44
C GLU A 39 -13.12 -2.29 1.30
N LYS A 40 -13.04 -3.55 0.87
CA LYS A 40 -12.26 -4.56 1.58
C LYS A 40 -10.76 -4.27 1.44
N ASN A 41 -10.03 -4.48 2.53
CA ASN A 41 -8.56 -4.37 2.54
C ASN A 41 -7.90 -5.16 1.41
N GLU A 42 -8.40 -6.35 1.09
CA GLU A 42 -7.88 -7.23 0.04
C GLU A 42 -7.96 -6.60 -1.35
N LYS A 43 -9.09 -5.95 -1.66
CA LYS A 43 -9.28 -5.26 -2.95
C LYS A 43 -8.36 -4.04 -3.07
N ILE A 44 -8.24 -3.25 -2.00
CA ILE A 44 -7.32 -2.12 -1.95
C ILE A 44 -5.87 -2.61 -2.14
N ALA A 45 -5.48 -3.72 -1.49
CA ALA A 45 -4.16 -4.33 -1.63
C ALA A 45 -3.87 -4.71 -3.09
N ASP A 46 -4.83 -5.38 -3.73
CA ASP A 46 -4.69 -5.88 -5.09
C ASP A 46 -4.56 -4.73 -6.10
N GLU A 47 -5.37 -3.68 -5.97
CA GLU A 47 -5.26 -2.51 -6.84
C GLU A 47 -3.93 -1.76 -6.66
N ILE A 48 -3.45 -1.59 -5.42
CA ILE A 48 -2.13 -1.03 -5.14
C ILE A 48 -1.02 -1.91 -5.72
N LEU A 49 -1.13 -3.22 -5.61
CA LEU A 49 -0.18 -4.18 -6.19
C LEU A 49 -0.13 -4.05 -7.71
N ARG A 50 -1.28 -3.98 -8.38
CA ARG A 50 -1.38 -3.81 -9.83
C ARG A 50 -0.77 -2.48 -10.27
N TRP A 51 -0.93 -1.43 -9.47
CA TRP A 51 -0.28 -0.14 -9.73
C TRP A 51 1.24 -0.21 -9.62
N PHE A 52 1.78 -0.91 -8.61
CA PHE A 52 3.22 -1.16 -8.52
C PHE A 52 3.79 -2.01 -9.64
N ARG A 53 2.96 -2.85 -10.27
CA ARG A 53 3.32 -3.63 -11.47
C ARG A 53 3.13 -2.86 -12.77
N GLU A 54 2.76 -1.57 -12.69
CA GLU A 54 2.43 -0.74 -13.86
C GLU A 54 1.26 -1.28 -14.70
N GLU A 55 0.46 -2.20 -14.14
CA GLU A 55 -0.71 -2.78 -14.83
C GLU A 55 -1.92 -1.82 -14.83
N VAL A 56 -1.91 -0.83 -13.92
CA VAL A 56 -2.88 0.26 -13.86
C VAL A 56 -2.13 1.57 -13.62
N ILE A 57 -2.66 2.67 -14.15
CA ILE A 57 -2.03 3.99 -14.07
C ILE A 57 -2.48 4.80 -12.85
N PHE A 58 -3.53 4.36 -12.15
CA PHE A 58 -4.17 5.12 -11.08
C PHE A 58 -4.77 4.18 -10.03
N VAL A 59 -4.67 4.57 -8.75
CA VAL A 59 -5.30 3.89 -7.62
C VAL A 59 -6.20 4.90 -6.90
N PRO A 60 -7.54 4.71 -6.89
CA PRO A 60 -8.48 5.68 -6.33
C PRO A 60 -8.39 5.78 -4.81
N TRP A 61 -7.80 4.79 -4.15
CA TRP A 61 -7.71 4.73 -2.70
C TRP A 61 -6.61 5.61 -2.13
N THR A 62 -5.60 5.95 -2.93
CA THR A 62 -4.40 6.62 -2.43
C THR A 62 -4.54 8.13 -2.53
N ARG A 63 -4.55 8.80 -1.37
CA ARG A 63 -4.51 10.26 -1.28
C ARG A 63 -3.08 10.79 -1.41
N ASN A 64 -2.16 10.19 -0.65
CA ASN A 64 -0.77 10.62 -0.63
C ASN A 64 0.16 9.46 -0.25
N ILE A 65 1.40 9.51 -0.72
CA ILE A 65 2.48 8.63 -0.25
C ILE A 65 3.21 9.38 0.87
N ILE A 66 3.10 8.87 2.09
CA ILE A 66 3.69 9.50 3.26
C ILE A 66 5.17 9.15 3.35
N GLU A 67 5.53 7.90 3.11
CA GLU A 67 6.90 7.41 3.29
C GLU A 67 7.17 6.20 2.40
N VAL A 68 8.40 6.13 1.88
CA VAL A 68 8.96 4.94 1.23
C VAL A 68 10.26 4.59 1.94
N LYS A 69 10.31 3.42 2.58
CA LYS A 69 11.51 2.86 3.20
C LYS A 69 11.94 1.62 2.46
N ILE A 70 13.21 1.54 2.09
CA ILE A 70 13.80 0.34 1.50
C ILE A 70 14.72 -0.27 2.55
N GLU A 71 14.39 -1.48 2.97
CA GLU A 71 15.18 -2.31 3.86
C GLU A 71 15.87 -3.38 2.98
N GLU A 72 17.19 -3.46 3.06
CA GLU A 72 17.96 -4.59 2.52
C GLU A 72 18.05 -5.65 3.63
N LYS A 73 17.74 -6.90 3.30
CA LYS A 73 17.69 -8.00 4.27
C LYS A 73 19.07 -8.58 4.56
#